data_AF-E4NLZ8-F1
#
_entry.id   AF-E4NLZ8-F1
#
_cell.length_a   1.000
_cell.length_b   1.000
_cell.length_c   1.000
_cell.angle_alpha   90.00
_cell.angle_beta   90.00
_cell.angle_gamma   90.00
#
_symmetry.space_group_name_H-M   'P 1'
#
loop_
_entity.id
_entity.type
_entity.pdbx_description
1 polymer ?
#
loop_
_entity_poly.entity_id
_entity_poly.type
_entity_poly.pdbx_seq_one_letter_code
_entity_poly.pdbx_strand_id
1 'polypeptide(L)'
;MPLGGLLDALNMQYLVSITLVSLYVSTAAVVISTALSLPIAVTVAFSDFRGKSVLTSIISTGMGFPSVVIGLVVLLALSNSGPLGDFELLFTPQAMILAQTILATPVVLSVSLSAVESVGDDLREAAYGAGGTTTDVGLAVLREARYGIVTAILAGYGRAISEVGSVLIVGGNIVFPADQTSYTRTLTTAITVEARKGNVETGLALGAILLALVLGVNALGSHLRGRTPGRRTAKSGTVGTSLGGGENR
;
A
#
# COMPACT_ATOMS: atom_id res chain seq x y z
N MET A 1 -17.22 27.07 -24.23
CA MET A 1 -16.37 26.35 -25.20
C MET A 1 -16.95 24.96 -25.42
N PRO A 2 -17.05 24.47 -26.67
CA PRO A 2 -17.52 23.11 -26.91
C PRO A 2 -16.52 22.10 -26.32
N LEU A 3 -17.02 21.05 -25.68
CA LEU A 3 -16.23 19.99 -25.02
C LEU A 3 -15.16 19.36 -25.93
N GLY A 4 -15.36 19.38 -27.25
CA GLY A 4 -14.38 18.88 -28.23
C GLY A 4 -13.06 19.67 -28.25
N GLY A 5 -13.12 21.02 -28.11
CA GLY A 5 -11.90 21.85 -28.12
C GLY A 5 -11.06 21.75 -26.84
N LEU A 6 -11.66 21.27 -25.75
CA LEU A 6 -10.97 21.06 -24.47
C LEU A 6 -10.16 19.74 -24.48
N LEU A 7 -10.60 18.74 -25.25
CA LEU A 7 -9.86 17.48 -25.43
C LEU A 7 -8.69 17.65 -26.41
N ASP A 8 -8.84 18.47 -27.44
CA ASP A 8 -7.75 18.81 -28.38
C ASP A 8 -6.67 19.70 -27.74
N ALA A 9 -7.03 20.46 -26.69
CA ALA A 9 -6.08 21.24 -25.88
C ALA A 9 -5.29 20.36 -24.89
N LEU A 10 -5.77 19.16 -24.57
CA LEU A 10 -5.11 18.24 -23.66
C LEU A 10 -4.14 17.35 -24.43
N ASN A 11 -2.84 17.55 -24.18
CA ASN A 11 -1.80 16.72 -24.76
C ASN A 11 -1.92 15.27 -24.22
N MET A 12 -2.59 14.41 -24.99
CA MET A 12 -2.85 13.02 -24.61
C MET A 12 -1.56 12.21 -24.40
N GLN A 13 -0.52 12.47 -25.20
CA GLN A 13 0.78 11.83 -25.05
C GLN A 13 1.38 12.12 -23.68
N TYR A 14 1.32 13.39 -23.24
CA TYR A 14 1.79 13.81 -21.92
C TYR A 14 1.01 13.12 -20.78
N LEU A 15 -0.33 13.12 -20.86
CA LEU A 15 -1.20 12.49 -19.86
C LEU A 15 -0.95 10.99 -19.74
N VAL A 16 -0.88 10.28 -20.87
CA VAL A 16 -0.63 8.84 -20.93
C VAL A 16 0.75 8.53 -20.39
N SER A 17 1.78 9.27 -20.81
CA SER A 17 3.16 9.03 -20.36
C SER A 17 3.30 9.19 -18.84
N ILE A 18 2.76 10.27 -18.25
CA ILE A 18 2.77 10.47 -16.79
C ILE A 18 2.00 9.35 -16.07
N THR A 19 0.87 8.93 -16.63
CA THR A 19 0.06 7.85 -16.07
C THR A 19 0.85 6.54 -16.04
N LEU A 20 1.53 6.20 -17.13
CA LEU A 20 2.35 5.00 -17.23
C LEU A 20 3.52 5.00 -16.25
N VAL A 21 4.24 6.11 -16.13
CA VAL A 21 5.32 6.24 -15.13
C VAL A 21 4.78 6.06 -13.72
N SER A 22 3.63 6.67 -13.40
CA SER A 22 3.01 6.56 -12.08
C SER A 22 2.61 5.12 -11.75
N LEU A 23 1.96 4.44 -12.69
CA LEU A 23 1.57 3.04 -12.56
C LEU A 23 2.79 2.12 -12.44
N TYR A 24 3.81 2.34 -13.27
CA TYR A 24 5.03 1.54 -13.25
C TYR A 24 5.75 1.64 -11.90
N VAL A 25 6.05 2.86 -11.45
CA VAL A 25 6.80 3.08 -10.21
C VAL A 25 6.01 2.57 -9.00
N SER A 26 4.72 2.92 -8.90
CA SER A 26 3.92 2.52 -7.73
C SER A 26 3.65 1.02 -7.68
N THR A 27 3.37 0.39 -8.81
CA THR A 27 3.12 -1.05 -8.87
C THR A 27 4.40 -1.83 -8.57
N ALA A 28 5.53 -1.45 -9.18
CA ALA A 28 6.81 -2.09 -8.91
C ALA A 28 7.18 -1.97 -7.42
N ALA A 29 7.04 -0.77 -6.84
CA ALA A 29 7.34 -0.53 -5.44
C ALA A 29 6.50 -1.41 -4.49
N VAL A 30 5.20 -1.55 -4.77
CA VAL A 30 4.26 -2.37 -4.00
C VAL A 30 4.53 -3.85 -4.16
N VAL A 31 4.88 -4.30 -5.37
CA VAL A 31 5.24 -5.71 -5.61
C VAL A 31 6.49 -6.07 -4.79
N ILE A 32 7.53 -5.24 -4.84
CA ILE A 32 8.76 -5.45 -4.05
C ILE A 32 8.44 -5.39 -2.56
N SER A 33 7.69 -4.37 -2.12
CA SER A 33 7.25 -4.24 -0.74
C SER A 33 6.47 -5.46 -0.27
N THR A 34 5.57 -6.01 -1.09
CA THR A 34 4.74 -7.16 -0.74
C THR A 34 5.59 -8.43 -0.63
N ALA A 35 6.53 -8.62 -1.56
CA ALA A 35 7.47 -9.73 -1.55
C ALA A 35 8.35 -9.74 -0.29
N LEU A 36 8.72 -8.57 0.23
CA LEU A 36 9.46 -8.43 1.49
C LEU A 36 8.55 -8.56 2.72
N SER A 37 7.39 -7.90 2.70
CA SER A 37 6.51 -7.80 3.86
C SER A 37 5.78 -9.11 4.18
N LEU A 38 5.35 -9.89 3.19
CA LEU A 38 4.56 -11.10 3.44
C LEU A 38 5.33 -12.19 4.20
N PRO A 39 6.56 -12.57 3.80
CA PRO A 39 7.34 -13.53 4.57
C PRO A 39 7.57 -13.07 6.00
N ILE A 40 7.92 -11.79 6.19
CA ILE A 40 8.15 -11.21 7.52
C ILE A 40 6.86 -11.25 8.35
N ALA A 41 5.72 -10.88 7.77
CA ALA A 41 4.42 -10.92 8.45
C ALA A 41 4.09 -12.33 8.93
N VAL A 42 4.26 -13.33 8.07
CA VAL A 42 4.02 -14.75 8.42
C VAL A 42 4.98 -15.19 9.52
N THR A 43 6.29 -15.00 9.35
CA THR A 43 7.27 -15.41 10.35
C THR A 43 7.01 -14.77 11.72
N VAL A 44 6.69 -13.47 11.76
CA VAL A 44 6.37 -12.77 13.00
C VAL A 44 5.06 -13.26 13.61
N ALA A 45 4.03 -13.52 12.80
CA ALA A 45 2.75 -14.03 13.29
C ALA A 45 2.89 -15.40 13.99
N PHE A 46 3.70 -16.30 13.41
CA PHE A 46 3.91 -17.67 13.91
C PHE A 46 5.00 -17.78 14.98
N SER A 47 5.76 -16.71 15.26
CA SER A 47 6.81 -16.72 16.28
C SER A 47 6.34 -16.07 17.57
N ASP A 48 6.61 -16.71 18.70
CA ASP A 48 6.39 -16.13 20.04
C ASP A 48 7.73 -15.88 20.73
N PHE A 49 8.14 -14.61 20.75
CA PHE A 49 9.39 -14.18 21.38
C PHE A 49 9.16 -12.90 22.20
N ARG A 50 9.97 -12.71 23.25
CA ARG A 50 9.77 -11.65 24.27
C ARG A 50 9.75 -10.22 23.69
N GLY A 51 10.33 -10.00 22.51
CA GLY A 51 10.39 -8.70 21.83
C GLY A 51 9.30 -8.44 20.78
N LYS A 52 8.36 -9.37 20.57
CA LYS A 52 7.35 -9.29 19.49
C LYS A 52 6.55 -7.99 19.53
N SER A 53 6.06 -7.60 20.71
CA SER A 53 5.27 -6.36 20.89
C SER A 53 6.06 -5.09 20.53
N VAL A 54 7.36 -5.06 20.79
CA VAL A 54 8.21 -3.92 20.39
C VAL A 54 8.39 -3.90 18.88
N LEU A 55 8.64 -5.05 18.26
CA LEU A 55 8.77 -5.15 16.81
C LEU A 55 7.48 -4.72 16.09
N THR A 56 6.31 -5.20 16.54
CA THR A 56 5.02 -4.81 15.96
C THR A 56 4.76 -3.31 16.13
N SER A 57 5.13 -2.73 17.28
CA SER A 57 5.03 -1.28 17.51
C SER A 57 5.93 -0.48 16.55
N ILE A 58 7.16 -0.93 16.30
CA ILE A 58 8.07 -0.29 15.33
C ILE A 58 7.49 -0.36 13.92
N ILE A 59 6.99 -1.53 13.50
CA ILE A 59 6.34 -1.73 12.20
C ILE A 59 5.16 -0.76 12.03
N SER A 60 4.28 -0.69 13.03
CA SER A 60 3.12 0.19 12.97
C SER A 60 3.50 1.67 12.98
N THR A 61 4.54 2.06 13.73
CA THR A 61 5.09 3.42 13.71
C THR A 61 5.60 3.79 12.31
N GLY A 62 6.17 2.82 11.59
CA GLY A 62 6.64 2.99 10.22
C GLY A 62 5.56 3.45 9.24
N MET A 63 4.29 3.14 9.50
CA MET A 63 3.18 3.62 8.66
C MET A 63 3.05 5.15 8.65
N GLY A 64 3.56 5.81 9.69
CA GLY A 64 3.54 7.27 9.85
C GLY A 64 4.79 7.99 9.32
N PHE A 65 5.70 7.29 8.63
CA PHE A 65 6.94 7.91 8.15
C PHE A 65 6.68 9.14 7.26
N PRO A 66 7.24 10.32 7.59
CA PRO A 66 7.15 11.49 6.73
C PRO A 66 7.87 11.22 5.41
N SER A 67 7.15 11.29 4.29
CA SER A 67 7.72 10.88 3.01
C SER A 67 8.88 11.75 2.54
N VAL A 68 8.84 13.04 2.86
CA VAL A 68 9.92 13.99 2.58
C VAL A 68 11.22 13.54 3.26
N VAL A 69 11.15 13.06 4.51
CA VAL A 69 12.33 12.57 5.24
C VAL A 69 12.89 11.33 4.57
N ILE A 70 12.04 10.37 4.20
CA ILE A 70 12.48 9.18 3.46
C ILE A 70 13.10 9.55 2.11
N GLY A 71 12.51 10.51 1.39
CA GLY A 71 13.07 11.06 0.16
C GLY A 71 14.48 11.63 0.35
N LEU A 72 14.69 12.42 1.39
CA LEU A 72 16.01 12.97 1.71
C LEU A 72 17.02 11.89 2.09
N VAL A 73 16.63 10.91 2.90
CA VAL A 73 17.51 9.79 3.27
C VAL A 73 17.95 9.01 2.04
N VAL A 74 17.00 8.68 1.15
CA VAL A 74 17.30 7.96 -0.10
C VAL A 74 18.16 8.81 -1.04
N LEU A 75 17.89 10.11 -1.16
CA LEU A 75 18.72 11.02 -1.95
C LEU A 75 20.15 11.06 -1.43
N LEU A 76 20.36 11.20 -0.11
CA LEU A 76 21.69 11.21 0.47
C LEU A 76 22.39 9.86 0.27
N ALA A 77 21.66 8.75 0.40
CA ALA A 77 22.19 7.41 0.18
C ALA A 77 22.67 7.20 -1.27
N LEU A 78 21.87 7.64 -2.26
CA LEU A 78 22.13 7.48 -3.70
C LEU A 78 22.98 8.61 -4.31
N SER A 79 23.27 9.67 -3.56
CA SER A 79 24.13 10.75 -4.03
C SER A 79 25.54 10.24 -4.30
N ASN A 80 26.31 10.92 -5.16
CA ASN A 80 27.68 10.51 -5.49
C ASN A 80 28.63 10.37 -4.29
N SER A 81 28.35 11.08 -3.19
CA SER A 81 29.10 10.98 -1.93
C SER A 81 28.46 10.03 -0.91
N GLY A 82 27.34 9.41 -1.27
CA GLY A 82 26.57 8.51 -0.44
C GLY A 82 27.05 7.06 -0.56
N PRO A 83 26.65 6.20 0.41
CA PRO A 83 27.03 4.79 0.45
C PRO A 83 26.58 3.96 -0.76
N LEU A 84 25.59 4.44 -1.52
CA LEU A 84 25.07 3.80 -2.73
C LEU A 84 25.29 4.67 -3.98
N GLY A 85 26.22 5.64 -3.91
CA GLY A 85 26.50 6.58 -4.99
C GLY A 85 27.02 5.91 -6.26
N ASP A 86 27.79 4.83 -6.13
CA ASP A 86 28.38 4.07 -7.24
C ASP A 86 27.33 3.46 -8.19
N PHE A 87 26.07 3.35 -7.76
CA PHE A 87 24.97 2.85 -8.61
C PHE A 87 24.37 3.91 -9.54
N GLU A 88 24.67 5.19 -9.34
CA GLU A 88 24.22 6.33 -10.16
C GLU A 88 22.69 6.36 -10.41
N LEU A 89 21.90 5.93 -9.42
CA LEU A 89 20.44 5.79 -9.56
C LEU A 89 19.65 7.09 -9.30
N LEU A 90 20.29 8.17 -8.86
CA LEU A 90 19.58 9.41 -8.54
C LEU A 90 18.90 9.99 -9.80
N PHE A 91 17.69 10.53 -9.64
CA PHE A 91 16.86 11.05 -10.72
C PHE A 91 16.36 10.02 -11.73
N THR A 92 16.23 8.76 -11.30
CA THR A 92 15.69 7.66 -12.10
C THR A 92 14.39 7.10 -11.51
N PRO A 93 13.56 6.39 -12.32
CA PRO A 93 12.44 5.62 -11.80
C PRO A 93 12.84 4.60 -10.73
N GLN A 94 14.05 4.05 -10.78
CA GLN A 94 14.57 3.07 -9.84
C GLN A 94 14.73 3.67 -8.44
N ALA A 95 15.25 4.90 -8.33
CA ALA A 95 15.30 5.62 -7.06
C ALA A 95 13.89 5.90 -6.50
N MET A 96 12.93 6.22 -7.37
CA MET A 96 11.54 6.41 -6.97
C MET A 96 10.91 5.12 -6.45
N ILE A 97 11.15 4.00 -7.13
CA ILE A 97 10.70 2.65 -6.71
C ILE A 97 11.27 2.34 -5.33
N LEU A 98 12.58 2.54 -5.12
CA LEU A 98 13.23 2.29 -3.83
C LEU A 98 12.58 3.12 -2.70
N ALA A 99 12.42 4.43 -2.90
CA ALA A 99 11.81 5.31 -1.91
C ALA A 99 10.36 4.91 -1.59
N GLN A 100 9.58 4.55 -2.61
CA GLN A 100 8.20 4.10 -2.43
C GLN A 100 8.11 2.71 -1.79
N THR A 101 9.05 1.80 -2.07
CA THR A 101 9.12 0.50 -1.39
C THR A 101 9.30 0.70 0.11
N ILE A 102 10.24 1.55 0.53
CA ILE A 102 10.46 1.87 1.96
C ILE A 102 9.19 2.41 2.62
N LEU A 103 8.43 3.25 1.93
CA LEU A 103 7.18 3.82 2.44
C LEU A 103 6.01 2.82 2.45
N ALA A 104 5.95 1.92 1.47
CA ALA A 104 4.88 0.92 1.35
C ALA A 104 5.09 -0.27 2.30
N THR A 105 6.35 -0.67 2.57
CA THR A 105 6.70 -1.82 3.40
C THR A 105 6.01 -1.84 4.76
N PRO A 106 6.07 -0.80 5.61
CA PRO A 106 5.43 -0.84 6.92
C PRO A 106 3.90 -0.92 6.82
N VAL A 107 3.30 -0.32 5.79
CA VAL A 107 1.85 -0.39 5.55
C VAL A 107 1.43 -1.81 5.18
N VAL A 108 2.08 -2.41 4.18
CA VAL A 108 1.77 -3.78 3.75
C VAL A 108 2.07 -4.77 4.89
N LEU A 109 3.22 -4.61 5.57
CA LEU A 109 3.64 -5.49 6.65
C LEU A 109 2.68 -5.44 7.84
N SER A 110 2.31 -4.25 8.32
CA SER A 110 1.43 -4.12 9.48
C SER A 110 0.05 -4.71 9.20
N VAL A 111 -0.54 -4.42 8.03
CA VAL A 111 -1.89 -4.88 7.69
C VAL A 111 -1.89 -6.39 7.38
N SER A 112 -0.86 -6.90 6.70
CA SER A 112 -0.70 -8.34 6.47
C SER A 112 -0.51 -9.11 7.78
N LEU A 113 0.28 -8.57 8.72
CA LEU A 113 0.49 -9.18 10.03
C LEU A 113 -0.84 -9.29 10.78
N SER A 114 -1.62 -8.20 10.87
CA SER A 114 -2.94 -8.22 11.50
C SER A 114 -3.91 -9.18 10.80
N ALA A 115 -3.85 -9.29 9.47
CA ALA A 115 -4.67 -10.25 8.72
C ALA A 115 -4.33 -11.70 9.08
N VAL A 116 -3.04 -12.04 9.14
CA VAL A 116 -2.57 -13.39 9.49
C VAL A 116 -2.87 -13.73 10.95
N GLU A 117 -2.68 -12.78 11.87
CA GLU A 117 -2.99 -12.95 13.30
C GLU A 117 -4.51 -13.03 13.58
N SER A 118 -5.35 -12.47 12.72
CA SER A 118 -6.81 -12.55 12.86
C SER A 118 -7.39 -13.92 12.51
N VAL A 119 -6.60 -14.80 11.89
CA VAL A 119 -7.00 -16.18 11.60
C VAL A 119 -7.00 -16.97 12.90
N GLY A 120 -8.17 -17.46 13.30
CA GLY A 120 -8.36 -18.12 14.59
C GLY A 120 -7.50 -19.37 14.76
N ASP A 121 -7.10 -19.62 16.01
CA ASP A 121 -6.26 -20.78 16.35
C ASP A 121 -6.96 -22.11 16.06
N ASP A 122 -8.30 -22.15 16.03
CA ASP A 122 -9.10 -23.31 15.60
C ASP A 122 -8.64 -23.89 14.27
N LEU A 123 -8.30 -23.04 13.28
CA LEU A 123 -7.81 -23.50 11.98
C LEU A 123 -6.42 -24.14 12.09
N ARG A 124 -5.57 -23.58 12.95
CA ARG A 124 -4.22 -24.09 13.19
C ARG A 124 -4.26 -25.44 13.89
N GLU A 125 -5.06 -25.54 14.94
CA GLU A 125 -5.30 -26.78 15.70
C GLU A 125 -5.90 -27.87 14.82
N ALA A 126 -6.90 -27.54 14.00
CA ALA A 126 -7.50 -28.51 13.06
C ALA A 126 -6.49 -29.01 12.02
N ALA A 127 -5.66 -28.12 11.47
CA ALA A 127 -4.63 -28.48 10.50
C ALA A 127 -3.53 -29.36 11.10
N TYR A 128 -3.07 -29.06 12.33
CA TYR A 128 -2.16 -29.93 13.07
C TYR A 128 -2.81 -31.27 13.44
N GLY A 129 -4.06 -31.27 13.88
CA GLY A 129 -4.83 -32.46 14.22
C GLY A 129 -5.06 -33.40 13.02
N ALA A 130 -5.09 -32.85 11.80
CA ALA A 130 -5.15 -33.61 10.55
C ALA A 130 -3.78 -34.17 10.09
N GLY A 131 -2.71 -33.96 10.87
CA GLY A 131 -1.35 -34.40 10.53
C GLY A 131 -0.55 -33.43 9.67
N GLY A 132 -1.01 -32.18 9.52
CA GLY A 132 -0.32 -31.14 8.76
C GLY A 132 1.00 -30.71 9.39
N THR A 133 1.99 -30.42 8.54
CA THR A 133 3.27 -29.83 8.94
C THR A 133 3.12 -28.33 9.22
N THR A 134 4.14 -27.70 9.82
CA THR A 134 4.19 -26.23 10.01
C THR A 134 3.96 -25.44 8.71
N THR A 135 4.43 -25.98 7.59
CA THR A 135 4.23 -25.39 6.25
C THR A 135 2.78 -25.51 5.80
N ASP A 136 2.12 -26.64 6.04
CA ASP A 136 0.71 -26.87 5.68
C ASP A 136 -0.20 -25.93 6.46
N VAL A 137 0.07 -25.77 7.76
CA VAL A 137 -0.63 -24.80 8.63
C VAL A 137 -0.40 -23.38 8.14
N GLY A 138 0.85 -23.01 7.82
CA GLY A 138 1.19 -21.70 7.26
C GLY A 138 0.43 -21.40 5.96
N LEU A 139 0.36 -22.37 5.05
CA LEU A 139 -0.35 -22.24 3.79
C LEU A 139 -1.88 -22.13 3.98
N ALA A 140 -2.44 -22.90 4.92
CA ALA A 140 -3.86 -22.82 5.27
C ALA A 140 -4.22 -21.44 5.84
N VAL A 141 -3.40 -20.94 6.77
CA VAL A 141 -3.57 -19.60 7.35
C VAL A 141 -3.44 -18.51 6.28
N LEU A 142 -2.45 -18.60 5.38
CA LEU A 142 -2.32 -17.66 4.27
C LEU A 142 -3.54 -17.67 3.34
N ARG A 143 -4.09 -18.86 3.08
CA ARG A 143 -5.29 -19.00 2.24
C ARG A 143 -6.52 -18.39 2.90
N GLU A 144 -6.63 -18.47 4.21
CA GLU A 144 -7.71 -17.84 4.98
C GLU A 144 -7.52 -16.31 5.07
N ALA A 145 -6.29 -15.87 5.34
CA ALA A 145 -5.92 -14.45 5.44
C ALA A 145 -5.91 -13.72 4.07
N ARG A 146 -6.14 -14.41 2.95
CA ARG A 146 -5.97 -13.87 1.58
C ARG A 146 -6.68 -12.54 1.34
N TYR A 147 -7.87 -12.36 1.89
CA TYR A 147 -8.64 -11.12 1.71
C TYR A 147 -8.09 -9.96 2.55
N GLY A 148 -7.54 -10.27 3.73
CA GLY A 148 -6.80 -9.31 4.53
C GLY A 148 -5.48 -8.93 3.86
N ILE A 149 -4.77 -9.89 3.26
CA ILE A 149 -3.56 -9.65 2.48
C ILE A 149 -3.85 -8.78 1.25
N VAL A 150 -4.93 -9.04 0.51
CA VAL A 150 -5.38 -8.17 -0.59
C VAL A 150 -5.62 -6.75 -0.07
N THR A 151 -6.23 -6.60 1.12
CA THR A 151 -6.41 -5.27 1.74
C THR A 151 -5.08 -4.60 2.08
N ALA A 152 -4.09 -5.36 2.57
CA ALA A 152 -2.75 -4.85 2.85
C ALA A 152 -2.05 -4.33 1.59
N ILE A 153 -2.10 -5.09 0.50
CA ILE A 153 -1.51 -4.72 -0.80
C ILE A 153 -2.19 -3.45 -1.34
N LEU A 154 -3.52 -3.37 -1.28
CA LEU A 154 -4.27 -2.18 -1.71
C LEU A 154 -3.94 -0.95 -0.87
N ALA A 155 -3.77 -1.11 0.45
CA ALA A 155 -3.35 -0.03 1.33
C ALA A 155 -1.93 0.46 0.98
N GLY A 156 -0.99 -0.46 0.75
CA GLY A 156 0.36 -0.14 0.28
C GLY A 156 0.35 0.56 -1.08
N TYR A 157 -0.51 0.11 -2.01
CA TYR A 157 -0.68 0.76 -3.30
C TYR A 157 -1.24 2.16 -3.19
N GLY A 158 -2.29 2.37 -2.38
CA GLY A 158 -2.83 3.69 -2.08
C GLY A 158 -1.76 4.63 -1.52
N ARG A 159 -0.88 4.12 -0.65
CA ARG A 159 0.26 4.86 -0.11
C ARG A 159 1.27 5.26 -1.19
N ALA A 160 1.59 4.35 -2.12
CA ALA A 160 2.57 4.57 -3.17
C ALA A 160 2.05 5.49 -4.29
N ILE A 161 0.87 5.23 -4.85
CA ILE A 161 0.31 6.01 -5.96
C ILE A 161 0.02 7.47 -5.57
N SER A 162 -0.23 7.72 -4.28
CA SER A 162 -0.49 9.06 -3.74
C SER A 162 0.78 9.79 -3.27
N GLU A 163 1.96 9.21 -3.45
CA GLU A 163 3.21 9.82 -3.00
C GLU A 163 3.60 11.03 -3.87
N VAL A 164 4.05 12.11 -3.22
CA VAL A 164 4.47 13.36 -3.88
C VAL A 164 5.89 13.73 -3.44
N GLY A 165 6.14 13.71 -2.13
CA GLY A 165 7.34 14.27 -1.53
C GLY A 165 8.60 13.49 -1.86
N SER A 166 8.62 12.19 -1.58
CA SER A 166 9.83 11.39 -1.79
C SER A 166 10.17 11.27 -3.27
N VAL A 167 9.16 11.02 -4.12
CA VAL A 167 9.34 10.88 -5.58
C VAL A 167 9.79 12.18 -6.25
N LEU A 168 9.34 13.34 -5.77
CA LEU A 168 9.82 14.62 -6.27
C LEU A 168 11.31 14.83 -5.93
N ILE A 169 11.71 14.50 -4.71
CA ILE A 169 13.08 14.66 -4.22
C ILE A 169 14.06 13.75 -4.98
N VAL A 170 13.76 12.46 -5.05
CA VAL A 170 14.70 11.48 -5.63
C VAL A 170 14.58 11.38 -7.15
N GLY A 171 13.41 11.68 -7.71
CA GLY A 171 13.12 11.56 -9.13
C GLY A 171 13.40 12.83 -9.93
N GLY A 172 13.38 14.02 -9.32
CA GLY A 172 13.68 15.28 -10.01
C GLY A 172 12.61 15.76 -11.00
N ASN A 173 11.51 15.00 -11.16
CA ASN A 173 10.32 15.40 -11.93
C ASN A 173 10.62 15.77 -13.40
N ILE A 174 11.33 14.89 -14.10
CA ILE A 174 11.90 15.06 -15.43
C ILE A 174 10.89 14.68 -16.52
N VAL A 175 10.77 15.54 -17.53
CA VAL A 175 10.00 15.34 -18.76
C VAL A 175 10.86 15.77 -19.94
N PHE A 176 10.89 14.96 -20.99
CA PHE A 176 11.62 15.27 -22.22
C PHE A 176 10.83 16.27 -23.07
N PRO A 177 11.38 17.45 -23.39
CA PRO A 177 10.63 18.50 -24.11
C PRO A 177 10.26 18.15 -25.55
N ALA A 178 11.03 17.27 -26.21
CA ALA A 178 10.89 16.97 -27.62
C ALA A 178 9.58 16.22 -27.95
N ASP A 179 9.16 15.32 -27.07
CA ASP A 179 8.02 14.42 -27.26
C ASP A 179 7.02 14.47 -26.08
N GLN A 180 7.29 15.31 -25.08
CA GLN A 180 6.51 15.40 -23.83
C GLN A 180 6.44 14.08 -23.06
N THR A 181 7.44 13.21 -23.23
CA THR A 181 7.50 11.93 -22.51
C THR A 181 8.04 12.15 -21.10
N SER A 182 7.29 11.65 -20.13
CA SER A 182 7.69 11.62 -18.73
C SER A 182 8.78 10.57 -18.50
N TYR A 183 9.86 10.97 -17.82
CA TYR A 183 10.86 10.05 -17.31
C TYR A 183 10.63 9.75 -15.83
N THR A 184 10.43 10.79 -15.02
CA THR A 184 10.23 10.66 -13.56
C THR A 184 9.09 11.51 -13.02
N ARG A 185 8.28 12.11 -13.90
CA ARG A 185 7.09 12.87 -13.50
C ARG A 185 5.91 11.93 -13.31
N THR A 186 5.34 11.95 -12.11
CA THR A 186 4.16 11.19 -11.70
C THR A 186 2.89 12.05 -11.74
N LEU A 187 1.71 11.43 -11.66
CA LEU A 187 0.42 12.12 -11.62
C LEU A 187 0.39 13.16 -10.50
N THR A 188 0.81 12.77 -9.30
CA THR A 188 0.84 13.64 -8.11
C THR A 188 1.74 14.87 -8.27
N THR A 189 2.95 14.67 -8.83
CA THR A 189 3.90 15.76 -9.06
C THR A 189 3.45 16.64 -10.24
N ALA A 190 2.90 16.05 -11.30
CA ALA A 190 2.35 16.76 -12.44
C ALA A 190 1.17 17.66 -12.07
N ILE A 191 0.22 17.17 -11.25
CA ILE A 191 -0.89 17.98 -10.73
C ILE A 191 -0.35 19.25 -10.04
N THR A 192 0.66 19.09 -9.18
CA THR A 192 1.28 20.21 -8.47
C THR A 192 1.97 21.19 -9.42
N VAL A 193 2.66 20.68 -10.44
CA VAL A 193 3.35 21.50 -11.45
C VAL A 193 2.36 22.29 -12.30
N GLU A 194 1.33 21.64 -12.84
CA GLU A 194 0.35 22.30 -13.70
C GLU A 194 -0.49 23.32 -12.93
N ALA A 195 -0.85 23.01 -11.68
CA ALA A 195 -1.51 23.98 -10.80
C ALA A 195 -0.66 25.24 -10.57
N ARG A 196 0.66 25.07 -10.33
CA ARG A 196 1.58 26.21 -10.13
C ARG A 196 1.82 27.03 -11.39
N LYS A 197 1.69 26.43 -12.58
CA LYS A 197 1.78 27.14 -13.87
C LYS A 197 0.52 27.90 -14.23
N GLY A 198 -0.58 27.71 -13.49
CA GLY A 198 -1.90 28.24 -13.86
C GLY A 198 -2.65 27.37 -14.87
N ASN A 199 -2.10 26.21 -15.26
CA ASN A 199 -2.72 25.24 -16.17
C ASN A 199 -3.72 24.35 -15.40
N VAL A 200 -4.74 24.98 -14.83
CA VAL A 200 -5.72 24.29 -13.96
C VAL A 200 -6.46 23.18 -14.71
N GLU A 201 -6.74 23.36 -16.00
CA GLU A 201 -7.42 22.36 -16.83
C GLU A 201 -6.63 21.04 -16.91
N THR A 202 -5.34 21.11 -17.25
CA THR A 202 -4.46 19.92 -17.30
C THR A 202 -4.27 19.32 -15.90
N GLY A 203 -4.13 20.15 -14.87
CA GLY A 203 -4.02 19.70 -13.48
C GLY A 203 -5.27 18.92 -13.03
N LEU A 204 -6.46 19.41 -13.36
CA LEU A 204 -7.72 18.72 -13.07
C LEU A 204 -7.88 17.43 -13.87
N ALA A 205 -7.46 17.40 -15.14
CA ALA A 205 -7.48 16.19 -15.95
C ALA A 205 -6.57 15.09 -15.33
N LEU A 206 -5.34 15.43 -14.95
CA LEU A 206 -4.42 14.53 -14.26
C LEU A 206 -4.98 14.07 -12.90
N GLY A 207 -5.62 14.98 -12.15
CA GLY A 207 -6.28 14.67 -10.89
C GLY A 207 -7.46 13.71 -11.05
N ALA A 208 -8.28 13.90 -12.08
CA ALA A 208 -9.38 13.01 -12.42
C ALA A 208 -8.88 11.61 -12.81
N ILE A 209 -7.79 11.53 -13.59
CA ILE A 209 -7.14 10.25 -13.91
C ILE A 209 -6.65 9.56 -12.64
N LEU A 210 -5.94 10.27 -11.76
CA LEU A 210 -5.45 9.69 -10.49
C LEU A 210 -6.60 9.17 -9.62
N LEU A 211 -7.67 9.96 -9.47
CA LEU A 211 -8.86 9.54 -8.73
C LEU A 211 -9.52 8.32 -9.35
N ALA A 212 -9.68 8.28 -10.68
CA ALA A 212 -10.24 7.14 -11.40
C ALA A 212 -9.39 5.87 -11.19
N LEU A 213 -8.06 5.99 -11.21
CA LEU A 213 -7.15 4.87 -10.93
C LEU A 213 -7.28 4.37 -9.50
N VAL A 214 -7.26 5.26 -8.51
CA VAL A 214 -7.42 4.88 -7.09
C VAL A 214 -8.76 4.19 -6.85
N LEU A 215 -9.85 4.74 -7.40
CA LEU A 215 -11.18 4.15 -7.31
C LEU A 215 -11.26 2.82 -8.04
N GLY A 216 -10.68 2.72 -9.23
CA GLY A 216 -10.63 1.49 -10.03
C GLY A 216 -9.90 0.36 -9.33
N VAL A 217 -8.72 0.65 -8.76
CA VAL A 217 -7.93 -0.33 -7.99
C VAL A 217 -8.67 -0.75 -6.72
N ASN A 218 -9.30 0.19 -6.00
CA ASN A 218 -10.09 -0.13 -4.81
C ASN A 218 -11.35 -0.95 -5.13
N ALA A 219 -12.03 -0.66 -6.25
CA ALA A 219 -13.20 -1.39 -6.72
C ALA A 219 -12.84 -2.81 -7.20
N LEU A 220 -11.73 -2.95 -7.91
CA LEU A 220 -11.19 -4.26 -8.27
C LEU A 220 -10.85 -5.06 -7.01
N GLY A 221 -10.18 -4.42 -6.06
CA GLY A 221 -9.86 -5.00 -4.76
C GLY A 221 -11.10 -5.40 -3.94
N SER A 222 -12.18 -4.63 -3.96
CA SER A 222 -13.43 -5.00 -3.28
C SER A 222 -14.14 -6.16 -3.96
N HIS A 223 -14.09 -6.25 -5.29
CA HIS A 223 -14.57 -7.42 -6.04
C HIS A 223 -13.79 -8.69 -5.68
N LEU A 224 -12.47 -8.59 -5.64
CA LEU A 224 -11.59 -9.71 -5.26
C LEU A 224 -11.77 -10.14 -3.80
N ARG A 225 -12.23 -9.25 -2.91
CA ARG A 225 -12.49 -9.54 -1.50
C ARG A 225 -13.81 -10.24 -1.21
N GLY A 226 -14.69 -10.40 -2.21
CA GLY A 226 -15.90 -11.24 -2.17
C GLY A 226 -16.58 -11.39 -0.82
N ARG A 227 -17.52 -10.48 -0.48
CA ARG A 227 -18.51 -10.58 0.61
C ARG A 227 -18.08 -11.43 1.82
N THR A 228 -17.08 -11.00 2.59
CA THR A 228 -16.95 -11.51 3.97
C THR A 228 -18.17 -11.01 4.74
N PRO A 229 -19.10 -11.86 5.19
CA PRO A 229 -20.17 -11.43 6.06
C PRO A 229 -19.50 -10.97 7.35
N GLY A 230 -19.59 -9.67 7.63
CA GLY A 230 -19.16 -9.12 8.90
C GLY A 230 -19.73 -10.01 10.01
N ARG A 231 -18.85 -10.59 10.80
CA ARG A 231 -19.17 -11.42 11.96
C ARG A 231 -20.06 -10.55 12.85
N ARG A 232 -21.38 -10.72 12.71
CA ARG A 232 -22.38 -10.12 13.59
C ARG A 232 -21.91 -10.43 14.99
N THR A 233 -21.58 -9.39 15.74
CA THR A 233 -21.46 -9.40 17.20
C THR A 233 -22.52 -10.34 17.74
N ALA A 234 -22.07 -11.50 18.22
CA ALA A 234 -22.93 -12.44 18.92
C ALA A 234 -23.50 -11.67 20.10
N LYS A 235 -24.80 -11.40 20.02
CA LYS A 235 -25.60 -10.85 21.10
C LYS A 235 -25.62 -11.93 22.20
N SER A 236 -24.57 -11.97 23.01
CA SER A 236 -24.57 -12.72 24.25
C SER A 236 -25.46 -11.96 25.22
N GLY A 237 -26.62 -12.55 25.48
CA GLY A 237 -27.65 -12.00 26.36
C GLY A 237 -28.87 -12.89 26.40
N THR A 238 -28.70 -14.20 26.29
CA THR A 238 -29.71 -15.17 26.71
C THR A 238 -29.63 -15.23 28.24
N VAL A 239 -30.38 -14.37 28.93
CA VAL A 239 -30.79 -14.65 30.31
C VAL A 239 -32.20 -15.21 30.23
N GLY A 240 -32.27 -16.52 30.00
CA GLY A 240 -33.48 -17.29 30.16
C GLY A 240 -33.68 -17.62 31.64
N THR A 241 -34.67 -16.96 32.24
CA THR A 241 -35.74 -17.55 33.06
C THR A 241 -35.42 -18.47 34.25
N SER A 242 -36.03 -18.07 35.38
CA SER A 242 -36.98 -18.87 36.17
C SER A 242 -36.50 -19.71 37.39
N LEU A 243 -36.93 -19.22 38.56
CA LEU A 243 -37.58 -19.92 39.70
C LEU A 243 -36.77 -20.36 40.94
N GLY A 244 -37.39 -20.10 42.09
CA GLY A 244 -37.06 -20.54 43.45
C GLY A 244 -36.80 -19.33 44.36
N GLY A 245 -37.74 -18.78 45.14
CA GLY A 245 -38.68 -19.45 46.03
C GLY A 245 -38.06 -19.57 47.42
N GLY A 246 -38.53 -18.79 48.41
CA GLY A 246 -38.09 -18.96 49.81
C GLY A 246 -38.24 -17.71 50.69
N GLU A 247 -39.23 -17.76 51.57
CA GLU A 247 -39.54 -16.88 52.70
C GLU A 247 -38.38 -16.56 53.66
N ASN A 248 -38.67 -15.56 54.52
CA ASN A 248 -38.28 -15.37 55.92
C ASN A 248 -37.17 -14.35 56.24
N ARG A 249 -37.58 -13.11 56.54
CA ARG A 249 -37.59 -12.46 57.88
C ARG A 249 -37.69 -10.94 57.76
#